data_AF-A0AAW1YDS7-F1
#
_entry.id   AF-A0AAW1YDS7-F1
#
_cell.length_a   1.000
_cell.length_b   1.000
_cell.length_c   1.000
_cell.angle_alpha   90.00
_cell.angle_beta   90.00
_cell.angle_gamma   90.00
#
_symmetry.space_group_name_H-M   'P 1'
#
loop_
_entity.id
_entity.type
_entity.pdbx_description
1 polymer ?
#
loop_
_entity_poly.entity_id
_entity_poly.type
_entity_poly.pdbx_seq_one_letter_code
_entity_poly.pdbx_strand_id
1 'polypeptide(L)'
;MSSNDSEAWNVQLFRSIDNGAALGFPETPFEATQRGLIISKIEAGERFAVYIVIPMWPEGVPESGSVQAILDWQRRTMEMMYTDISEALHRKGLNENPRDYLTFFCLGTGRL
;
A
#
# COMPACT_ATOMS: atom_id res chain seq x y z
N MET A 1 17.19 31.56 4.14
CA MET A 1 16.26 30.81 5.00
C MET A 1 17.08 29.74 5.71
N SER A 2 17.10 29.75 7.04
CA SER A 2 17.87 28.78 7.84
C SER A 2 17.28 27.39 7.64
N SER A 3 18.10 26.46 7.18
CA SER A 3 17.76 25.09 6.79
C SER A 3 17.41 24.15 7.95
N ASN A 4 16.93 24.67 9.09
CA ASN A 4 16.82 23.91 10.34
C ASN A 4 15.60 24.35 11.17
N ASP A 5 14.46 24.51 10.51
CA ASP A 5 13.19 24.71 11.21
C ASP A 5 12.73 23.37 11.80
N SER A 6 12.91 23.21 13.11
CA SER A 6 12.58 22.00 13.85
C SER A 6 11.07 21.71 13.91
N GLU A 7 10.24 22.67 13.51
CA GLU A 7 8.78 22.56 13.49
C GLU A 7 8.22 22.19 12.11
N ALA A 8 9.09 21.94 11.11
CA ALA A 8 8.65 21.55 9.78
C ALA A 8 8.13 20.11 9.75
N TRP A 9 6.89 19.93 9.26
CA TRP A 9 6.26 18.61 9.11
C TRP A 9 6.33 18.13 7.66
N ASN A 10 6.84 16.91 7.47
CA ASN A 10 6.69 16.18 6.21
C ASN A 10 5.28 15.55 6.18
N VAL A 11 4.40 16.06 5.32
CA VAL A 11 3.01 15.59 5.21
C VAL A 11 2.77 14.97 3.84
N GLN A 12 2.10 13.82 3.81
CA GLN A 12 1.67 13.14 2.59
C GLN A 12 0.16 12.87 2.65
N LEU A 13 -0.56 13.26 1.60
CA LEU A 13 -2.00 13.05 1.49
C LEU A 13 -2.29 11.73 0.79
N PHE A 14 -3.19 10.93 1.38
CA PHE A 14 -3.71 9.71 0.80
C PHE A 14 -5.21 9.88 0.54
N ARG A 15 -5.69 9.33 -0.58
CA ARG A 15 -7.11 9.38 -0.97
C ARG A 15 -7.54 8.03 -1.53
N SER A 16 -8.76 7.59 -1.19
CA SER A 16 -9.45 6.52 -1.91
C SER A 16 -10.32 7.18 -2.98
N ILE A 17 -10.04 6.87 -4.26
CA ILE A 17 -10.75 7.44 -5.39
C ILE A 17 -10.61 6.51 -6.61
N ASP A 18 -11.56 6.58 -7.53
CA ASP A 18 -11.52 5.92 -8.83
C ASP A 18 -11.32 6.92 -9.99
N ASN A 19 -11.17 6.43 -11.22
CA ASN A 19 -10.98 7.26 -12.40
C ASN A 19 -12.24 8.08 -12.80
N GLY A 20 -13.42 7.76 -12.26
CA GLY A 20 -14.66 8.48 -12.54
C GLY A 20 -14.78 9.77 -11.73
N ALA A 21 -14.10 9.84 -10.59
CA ALA A 21 -14.16 10.97 -9.67
C ALA A 21 -13.01 11.98 -9.83
N ALA A 22 -11.96 11.67 -10.59
CA ALA A 22 -10.84 12.60 -10.84
C ALA A 22 -10.09 12.31 -12.16
N LEU A 23 -9.67 13.38 -12.84
CA LEU A 23 -8.87 13.33 -14.07
C LEU A 23 -7.36 13.20 -13.77
N GLY A 24 -6.59 12.68 -14.72
CA GLY A 24 -5.12 12.62 -14.65
C GLY A 24 -4.55 11.37 -13.98
N PHE A 25 -5.39 10.35 -13.75
CA PHE A 25 -4.93 9.02 -13.40
C PHE A 25 -4.15 8.39 -14.56
N PRO A 26 -3.09 7.61 -14.27
CA PRO A 26 -2.37 6.86 -15.29
C PRO A 26 -3.30 5.92 -16.04
N GLU A 27 -3.16 5.85 -17.37
CA GLU A 27 -4.05 5.06 -18.23
C GLU A 27 -3.59 3.61 -18.38
N THR A 28 -2.29 3.36 -18.14
CA THR A 28 -1.70 2.03 -18.24
C THR A 28 -1.32 1.48 -16.86
N PRO A 29 -1.35 0.15 -16.66
CA PRO A 29 -0.86 -0.49 -15.43
C PRO A 29 0.58 -0.09 -15.09
N PHE A 30 1.45 0.02 -16.10
CA PHE A 30 2.84 0.39 -15.92
C PHE A 30 2.99 1.81 -15.33
N GLU A 31 2.24 2.79 -15.84
CA GLU A 31 2.27 4.15 -15.31
C GLU A 31 1.63 4.24 -13.92
N ALA A 32 0.60 3.44 -13.64
CA ALA A 32 -0.01 3.33 -12.31
C ALA A 32 1.00 2.81 -11.29
N THR A 33 1.73 1.76 -11.65
CA THR A 33 2.80 1.16 -10.84
C THR A 33 3.96 2.13 -10.66
N GLN A 34 4.42 2.85 -11.69
CA GLN A 34 5.49 3.87 -11.54
C GLN A 34 5.08 5.05 -10.63
N ARG A 35 3.80 5.42 -10.61
CA ARG A 35 3.28 6.43 -9.68
C ARG A 35 3.04 5.88 -8.27
N GLY A 36 3.29 4.58 -8.06
CA GLY A 36 3.22 3.92 -6.78
C GLY A 36 4.15 4.58 -5.77
N LEU A 37 3.58 5.01 -4.64
CA LEU A 37 4.30 5.72 -3.58
C LEU A 37 5.46 4.91 -3.01
N ILE A 38 5.30 3.59 -2.87
CA ILE A 38 6.35 2.72 -2.32
C ILE A 38 7.47 2.51 -3.35
N ILE A 39 7.10 2.24 -4.61
CA ILE A 39 8.04 1.93 -5.69
C ILE A 39 8.92 3.14 -5.99
N SER A 40 8.32 4.33 -6.09
CA SER A 40 9.08 5.57 -6.29
C SER A 40 10.08 5.85 -5.14
N LYS A 41 9.73 5.51 -3.89
CA LYS A 41 10.63 5.67 -2.73
C LYS A 41 11.77 4.67 -2.73
N ILE A 42 11.52 3.41 -3.09
CA ILE A 42 12.54 2.40 -3.36
C ILE A 42 13.47 2.89 -4.49
N GLU A 43 12.89 3.43 -5.57
CA GLU A 43 13.65 3.93 -6.71
C GLU A 43 14.54 5.14 -6.36
N ALA A 44 14.09 5.99 -5.45
CA ALA A 44 14.85 7.12 -4.93
C ALA A 44 15.89 6.73 -3.86
N GLY A 45 15.86 5.50 -3.33
CA GLY A 45 16.71 5.07 -2.22
C GLY A 45 16.32 5.72 -0.88
N GLU A 46 15.07 6.18 -0.76
CA GLU A 46 14.55 6.81 0.45
C GLU A 46 13.87 5.75 1.33
N ARG A 47 14.15 5.78 2.65
CA ARG A 47 13.42 4.93 3.58
C ARG A 47 11.96 5.34 3.64
N PHE A 48 11.07 4.38 3.41
CA PHE A 48 9.63 4.58 3.45
C PHE A 48 8.95 3.27 3.82
N ALA A 49 7.96 3.34 4.71
CA ALA A 49 7.19 2.18 5.15
C ALA A 49 5.71 2.53 5.25
N VAL A 50 4.85 1.63 4.79
CA VAL A 50 3.39 1.75 4.85
C VAL A 50 2.83 0.66 5.74
N TYR A 51 2.01 1.06 6.70
CA TYR A 51 1.29 0.17 7.60
C TYR A 51 -0.20 0.34 7.36
N ILE A 52 -0.88 -0.74 6.98
CA ILE A 52 -2.31 -0.75 6.70
C ILE A 52 -3.00 -1.60 7.76
N VAL A 53 -3.96 -1.02 8.49
CA VAL A 53 -4.81 -1.75 9.42
C VAL A 53 -6.16 -2.00 8.76
N ILE A 54 -6.52 -3.28 8.62
CA ILE A 54 -7.77 -3.77 8.03
C ILE A 54 -8.52 -4.62 9.07
N PRO A 55 -9.86 -4.73 9.00
CA PRO A 55 -10.58 -5.68 9.83
C PRO A 55 -10.18 -7.12 9.47
N MET A 56 -10.30 -8.06 10.41
CA MET A 56 -9.97 -9.47 10.18
C MET A 56 -10.88 -10.12 9.14
N TRP A 57 -12.15 -9.68 9.06
CA TRP A 57 -13.06 -9.97 7.97
C TRP A 57 -14.02 -8.78 7.76
N PRO A 58 -14.59 -8.62 6.56
CA PRO A 58 -15.67 -7.66 6.30
C PRO A 58 -16.89 -7.93 7.18
N GLU A 59 -17.62 -6.88 7.56
CA GLU A 59 -18.87 -7.04 8.33
C GLU A 59 -19.87 -7.95 7.59
N GLY A 60 -20.38 -8.96 8.29
CA GLY A 60 -21.32 -9.94 7.74
C GLY A 60 -20.99 -11.38 8.14
N VAL A 61 -21.74 -12.34 7.57
CA VAL A 61 -21.50 -13.78 7.75
C VAL A 61 -20.28 -14.17 6.90
N PRO A 62 -19.19 -14.69 7.49
CA PRO A 62 -17.96 -15.01 6.77
C PRO A 62 -18.15 -15.94 5.57
N GLU A 63 -19.10 -16.87 5.65
CA GLU A 63 -19.41 -17.85 4.62
C GLU A 63 -20.32 -17.30 3.51
N SER A 64 -20.80 -16.06 3.64
CA SER A 64 -21.61 -15.43 2.60
C SER A 64 -20.79 -15.16 1.36
N GLY A 65 -21.40 -15.33 0.18
CA GLY A 65 -20.73 -15.15 -1.10
C GLY A 65 -20.15 -13.73 -1.28
N SER A 66 -20.78 -12.71 -0.71
CA SER A 66 -20.29 -11.34 -0.73
C SER A 66 -19.03 -11.15 0.12
N VAL A 67 -18.99 -11.70 1.34
CA VAL A 67 -17.80 -11.62 2.22
C VAL A 67 -16.63 -12.38 1.60
N GLN A 68 -16.86 -13.57 1.05
CA GLN A 68 -15.82 -14.33 0.34
C GLN A 68 -15.29 -13.60 -0.89
N ALA A 69 -16.17 -12.96 -1.68
CA ALA A 69 -15.76 -12.15 -2.82
C ALA A 69 -14.87 -10.96 -2.39
N ILE A 70 -15.23 -10.27 -1.30
CA ILE A 70 -14.42 -9.16 -0.77
C ILE A 70 -13.05 -9.66 -0.31
N LEU A 71 -12.99 -10.80 0.40
CA LEU A 71 -11.73 -11.40 0.82
C LEU A 71 -10.85 -11.83 -0.36
N ASP A 72 -11.43 -12.39 -1.43
CA ASP A 72 -10.67 -12.74 -2.64
C ASP A 72 -10.08 -11.50 -3.32
N TRP A 73 -10.87 -10.43 -3.46
CA TRP A 73 -10.38 -9.17 -4.01
C TRP A 73 -9.30 -8.55 -3.14
N GLN A 74 -9.47 -8.57 -1.82
CA GLN A 74 -8.47 -8.09 -0.87
C GLN A 74 -7.14 -8.85 -1.01
N ARG A 75 -7.20 -10.19 -1.08
CA ARG A 75 -6.02 -11.03 -1.30
C ARG A 75 -5.31 -10.69 -2.62
N ARG A 76 -6.06 -10.57 -3.72
CA ARG A 76 -5.50 -10.22 -5.04
C ARG A 76 -4.84 -8.84 -5.05
N THR A 77 -5.46 -7.86 -4.39
CA THR A 77 -4.86 -6.52 -4.25
C THR A 77 -3.56 -6.59 -3.46
N MET A 78 -3.53 -7.31 -2.34
CA MET A 78 -2.31 -7.50 -1.56
C MET A 78 -1.20 -8.19 -2.37
N GLU A 79 -1.55 -9.26 -3.10
CA GLU A 79 -0.61 -9.98 -3.97
C GLU A 79 0.00 -9.09 -5.05
N MET A 80 -0.83 -8.28 -5.72
CA MET A 80 -0.37 -7.31 -6.72
C MET A 80 0.62 -6.31 -6.10
N MET A 81 0.26 -5.71 -4.95
CA MET A 81 1.13 -4.75 -4.28
C MET A 81 2.47 -5.35 -3.86
N TYR A 82 2.47 -6.55 -3.27
CA TYR A 82 3.72 -7.22 -2.88
C TYR A 82 4.57 -7.63 -4.08
N THR A 83 3.94 -8.02 -5.19
CA THR A 83 4.64 -8.36 -6.44
C THR A 83 5.37 -7.13 -6.98
N ASP A 84 4.68 -6.00 -7.11
CA ASP A 84 5.29 -4.77 -7.63
C ASP A 84 6.45 -4.28 -6.74
N ILE A 85 6.30 -4.37 -5.41
CA ILE A 85 7.37 -4.03 -4.46
C ILE A 85 8.57 -4.98 -4.63
N SER A 86 8.32 -6.28 -4.70
CA SER A 86 9.38 -7.28 -4.90
C SER A 86 10.14 -7.00 -6.19
N GLU A 87 9.45 -6.72 -7.29
CA GLU A 87 10.07 -6.38 -8.57
C GLU A 87 10.91 -5.11 -8.50
N ALA A 88 10.43 -4.07 -7.79
CA ALA A 88 11.18 -2.84 -7.60
C ALA A 88 12.48 -3.08 -6.80
N LEU A 89 12.43 -3.90 -5.75
CA LEU A 89 13.61 -4.29 -4.96
C LEU A 89 14.62 -5.08 -5.81
N HIS A 90 14.13 -6.06 -6.58
CA HIS A 90 14.98 -6.82 -7.51
C HIS A 90 15.65 -5.92 -8.56
N ARG A 91 14.91 -4.97 -9.16
CA ARG A 91 15.45 -4.00 -10.11
C ARG A 91 16.55 -3.12 -9.51
N LYS A 92 16.50 -2.85 -8.21
CA LYS A 92 17.55 -2.12 -7.47
C LYS A 92 18.68 -3.00 -6.95
N GLY A 93 18.57 -4.33 -7.08
CA GLY A 93 19.54 -5.26 -6.51
C GLY A 93 19.52 -5.29 -4.98
N LEU A 94 18.39 -4.89 -4.36
CA LEU A 94 18.21 -4.92 -2.91
C LEU A 94 17.66 -6.28 -2.49
N ASN A 95 18.33 -6.93 -1.53
CA ASN A 95 17.88 -8.18 -0.93
C ASN A 95 17.14 -7.89 0.40
N GLU A 96 16.08 -7.11 0.31
CA GLU A 96 15.25 -6.68 1.45
C GLU A 96 13.89 -7.40 1.45
N ASN A 97 13.22 -7.45 2.59
CA ASN A 97 11.89 -8.07 2.67
C ASN A 97 10.84 -7.05 2.20
N PRO A 98 9.95 -7.38 1.23
CA PRO A 98 8.85 -6.49 0.85
C PRO A 98 7.98 -6.01 2.02
N ARG A 99 7.91 -6.79 3.11
CA ARG A 99 7.19 -6.43 4.35
C ARG A 99 7.80 -5.25 5.09
N ASP A 100 9.08 -4.95 4.89
CA ASP A 100 9.74 -3.77 5.46
C ASP A 100 9.21 -2.47 4.84
N TYR A 101 8.57 -2.57 3.66
CA TYR A 101 7.98 -1.45 2.92
C TYR A 101 6.45 -1.40 2.99
N LEU A 102 5.79 -2.56 3.06
CA LEU A 102 4.34 -2.68 3.16
C LEU A 102 3.95 -3.79 4.13
N THR A 103 3.25 -3.46 5.21
CA THR A 103 2.71 -4.46 6.14
C THR A 103 1.23 -4.22 6.40
N PHE A 104 0.46 -5.31 6.40
CA PHE A 104 -0.96 -5.34 6.75
C PHE A 104 -1.16 -5.94 8.13
N PHE A 105 -2.01 -5.31 8.94
CA PHE A 105 -2.39 -5.78 10.27
C PHE A 105 -3.91 -5.91 10.40
N CYS A 106 -4.33 -6.84 11.24
CA CYS A 106 -5.70 -6.92 11.71
C CYS A 106 -5.73 -6.77 13.23
N LEU A 107 -6.75 -6.08 13.75
CA LEU A 107 -6.97 -5.96 15.19
C LEU A 107 -7.84 -7.13 15.68
N GLY A 108 -7.40 -7.76 16.78
CA GLY A 108 -8.18 -8.77 17.49
C GLY A 108 -8.15 -8.46 18.99
N THR A 109 -9.29 -8.58 19.66
CA THR A 109 -9.35 -8.49 21.11
C THR A 109 -9.21 -9.89 21.70
N GLY A 110 -8.04 -10.20 22.25
CA GLY A 110 -7.85 -11.39 23.06
C GLY A 110 -8.39 -11.15 24.46
N ARG A 111 -9.58 -11.68 24.79
CA ARG A 111 -9.91 -11.99 26.19
C ARG A 111 -9.46 -13.42 26.43
N LEU A 112 -8.36 -13.59 27.17
CA LEU A 112 -8.04 -14.84 27.85
C LEU A 112 -9.03 -15.07 28.99
#